data_AF-A0A1A8EQ94-F1
#
_entry.id   AF-A0A1A8EQ94-F1
#
_cell.length_a   1.000
_cell.length_b   1.000
_cell.length_c   1.000
_cell.angle_alpha   90.00
_cell.angle_beta   90.00
_cell.angle_gamma   90.00
#
_symmetry.space_group_name_H-M   'P 1'
#
loop_
_entity.id
_entity.type
_entity.pdbx_description
1 polymer ?
#
loop_
_entity_poly.entity_id
_entity_poly.type
_entity_poly.pdbx_seq_one_letter_code
_entity_poly.pdbx_strand_id
1 'polypeptide(L)' 'MEIYLKKEHLHYTGSVKERGVLYLLTCLTQEQQTKGVIVATDCNFSMAVAHHAADMK' A
#
# COMPACT_ATOMS: atom_id res chain seq x y z
N MET A 1 -23.05 20.53 -17.54
CA MET A 1 -21.62 20.17 -17.41
C MET A 1 -21.53 19.05 -16.40
N GLU A 2 -21.07 17.88 -16.81
CA GLU A 2 -20.90 16.74 -15.90
C GLU A 2 -19.46 16.69 -15.41
N ILE A 3 -19.27 16.58 -14.09
CA ILE A 3 -17.95 16.48 -13.46
C ILE A 3 -17.84 15.11 -12.81
N TYR A 4 -16.76 14.40 -13.13
CA TYR A 4 -16.46 13.08 -12.59
C TYR A 4 -15.18 13.16 -11.74
N LEU A 5 -15.24 12.63 -10.52
CA LEU A 5 -14.12 12.63 -9.58
C LEU A 5 -13.77 11.19 -9.21
N LYS A 6 -12.50 10.81 -9.41
CA LYS A 6 -11.99 9.52 -8.94
C LYS A 6 -11.69 9.62 -7.44
N LYS A 7 -12.54 8.99 -6.62
CA LYS A 7 -12.49 9.06 -5.16
C LYS A 7 -11.44 8.13 -4.55
N GLU A 8 -10.16 8.35 -4.86
CA GLU A 8 -9.06 7.54 -4.32
C GLU A 8 -8.88 7.70 -2.80
N HIS A 9 -9.45 8.74 -2.18
CA HIS A 9 -9.47 8.90 -0.72
C HIS A 9 -10.34 7.87 0.00
N LEU A 10 -11.13 7.07 -0.72
CA LEU A 10 -11.96 6.00 -0.13
C LEU A 10 -11.22 4.67 0.07
N HIS A 11 -9.93 4.58 -0.30
CA HIS A 11 -9.11 3.43 0.08
C HIS A 11 -8.91 3.40 1.60
N TYR A 12 -8.56 2.24 2.16
CA TYR A 12 -8.44 2.06 3.61
C TYR A 12 -7.42 3.03 4.21
N THR A 13 -6.33 3.26 3.50
CA THR A 13 -5.26 4.18 3.89
C THR A 13 -5.42 5.59 3.32
N GLY A 14 -6.59 5.90 2.77
CA GLY A 14 -6.96 7.24 2.34
C GLY A 14 -6.22 7.76 1.11
N SER A 15 -5.52 6.91 0.35
CA SER A 15 -4.84 7.35 -0.87
C SER A 15 -4.68 6.24 -1.92
N VAL A 16 -4.44 6.65 -3.16
CA VAL A 16 -4.10 5.75 -4.28
C VAL A 16 -2.84 4.92 -4.05
N LYS A 17 -1.95 5.34 -3.12
CA LYS A 17 -0.66 4.68 -2.86
C LYS A 17 -0.83 3.22 -2.42
N GLU A 18 -1.99 2.90 -1.85
CA GLU A 18 -2.39 1.55 -1.44
C GLU A 18 -2.21 0.52 -2.56
N ARG A 19 -2.59 0.88 -3.79
CA ARG A 19 -2.48 0.02 -4.98
C ARG A 19 -1.03 -0.35 -5.28
N GLY A 20 -0.14 0.64 -5.24
CA GLY A 20 1.28 0.44 -5.54
C GLY A 20 1.98 -0.37 -4.47
N VAL A 21 1.63 -0.14 -3.20
CA VAL A 21 2.15 -0.92 -2.08
C VAL A 21 1.74 -2.38 -2.19
N LEU A 22 0.44 -2.65 -2.41
CA LEU A 22 -0.03 -4.02 -2.56
C LEU A 22 0.72 -4.74 -3.69
N TYR A 23 0.88 -4.08 -4.84
CA TYR A 23 1.67 -4.63 -5.95
C TYR A 23 3.11 -4.98 -5.53
N LEU A 24 3.83 -4.01 -4.96
CA LEU A 24 5.23 -4.21 -4.54
C LEU A 24 5.37 -5.38 -3.56
N LEU A 25 4.49 -5.42 -2.56
CA LEU A 25 4.46 -6.47 -1.56
C LEU A 25 4.17 -7.84 -2.19
N THR A 26 3.17 -7.95 -3.07
CA THR A 26 2.86 -9.22 -3.77
C THR A 26 3.97 -9.71 -4.70
N CYS A 27 4.87 -8.82 -5.16
CA CYS A 27 6.01 -9.19 -6.00
C CYS A 27 7.23 -9.68 -5.20
N LEU A 28 7.23 -9.58 -3.87
CA LEU A 28 8.34 -10.07 -3.05
C LEU A 28 8.41 -11.59 -3.10
N THR A 29 9.63 -12.14 -3.21
CA THR A 29 9.85 -13.58 -3.04
C THR A 29 9.56 -13.99 -1.59
N GLN A 30 9.30 -15.28 -1.34
CA GLN A 30 9.08 -15.76 0.02
C GLN A 30 10.25 -15.44 0.96
N GLU A 31 11.50 -15.52 0.46
CA GLU A 31 12.68 -15.14 1.25
C GLU A 31 12.66 -13.66 1.64
N GLN A 32 12.26 -12.78 0.73
CA GLN A 32 12.16 -11.34 0.99
C GLN A 32 11.00 -11.02 1.94
N GLN A 33 9.86 -11.69 1.79
CA GLN A 33 8.71 -11.53 2.70
C GLN A 33 9.10 -11.91 4.13
N THR A 34 9.79 -13.04 4.32
CA THR A 34 10.28 -13.47 5.64
C THR A 34 11.29 -12.50 6.24
N LYS A 35 12.16 -11.88 5.43
CA LYS A 35 13.09 -10.84 5.90
C LYS A 35 12.39 -9.55 6.28
N GLY A 36 11.21 -9.29 5.69
CA GLY A 36 10.45 -8.06 5.89
C GLY A 36 10.96 -6.89 5.04
N VAL A 37 10.25 -5.76 5.13
CA VAL A 37 10.54 -4.53 4.40
C VAL A 37 10.67 -3.35 5.36
N ILE A 38 11.48 -2.35 4.97
CA ILE A 38 11.65 -1.09 5.69
C ILE A 38 11.21 0.05 4.79
N VAL A 39 10.44 0.99 5.34
CA VAL A 39 9.97 2.18 4.65
C VAL A 39 10.26 3.39 5.53
N ALA A 40 10.94 4.39 4.96
CA ALA A 40 11.34 5.60 5.67
C ALA A 40 10.54 6.82 5.16
N THR A 41 9.24 6.84 5.41
CA THR A 41 8.36 7.99 5.10
C THR A 41 7.31 8.19 6.20
N ASP A 42 6.73 9.38 6.30
CA ASP A 42 5.71 9.77 7.27
C ASP A 42 4.31 9.99 6.63
N CYS A 43 4.03 9.32 5.50
CA CYS A 43 2.82 9.54 4.70
C CYS A 43 1.94 8.29 4.53
N ASN A 44 0.83 8.41 3.78
CA ASN A 44 -0.09 7.29 3.49
C ASN A 44 0.60 6.06 2.88
N PHE A 45 1.79 6.22 2.28
CA PHE A 45 2.57 5.07 1.79
C PHE A 45 2.98 4.15 2.94
N SER A 46 3.52 4.70 4.03
CA SER A 46 3.90 3.92 5.21
C SER A 46 2.69 3.24 5.86
N MET A 47 1.55 3.93 5.90
CA MET A 47 0.30 3.36 6.40
C MET A 47 -0.20 2.22 5.51
N ALA A 48 -0.15 2.37 4.18
CA ALA A 48 -0.50 1.31 3.24
C ALA A 48 0.42 0.10 3.38
N VAL A 49 1.72 0.33 3.58
CA VAL A 49 2.70 -0.76 3.78
C VAL A 49 2.40 -1.50 5.06
N ALA A 50 2.18 -0.79 6.17
CA ALA A 50 1.82 -1.40 7.44
C ALA A 50 0.51 -2.21 7.34
N HIS A 51 -0.52 -1.66 6.67
CA HIS A 51 -1.81 -2.32 6.49
C HIS A 51 -1.68 -3.61 5.66
N HIS A 52 -1.07 -3.55 4.48
CA HIS A 52 -1.00 -4.71 3.59
C HIS A 52 0.04 -5.74 3.99
N ALA A 53 1.14 -5.33 4.62
CA ALA A 53 2.13 -6.28 5.13
C ALA A 53 1.57 -7.11 6.30
N ALA A 54 0.58 -6.60 7.05
CA ALA A 54 -0.04 -7.32 8.16
C ALA A 54 -0.75 -8.62 7.72
N ASP A 55 -1.22 -8.67 6.47
CA ASP A 55 -1.91 -9.84 5.90
C ASP A 55 -0.96 -10.82 5.20
N MET A 56 0.32 -10.48 5.06
CA MET A 56 1.32 -11.35 4.43
C MET A 56 1.83 -12.39 5.43
N LYS A 57 1.77 -13.67 5.04
CA LYS A 57 2.20 -14.82 5.86
C LYS A 57 3.54 -15.37 5.40
#